data_AF-A0A3M0NL68-F1
#
_entry.id   AF-A0A3M0NL68-F1
#
_cell.length_a   1.000
_cell.length_b   1.000
_cell.length_c   1.000
_cell.angle_alpha   90.00
_cell.angle_beta   90.00
_cell.angle_gamma   90.00
#
_symmetry.space_group_name_H-M   'P 1'
#
loop_
_entity.id
_entity.type
_entity.pdbx_description
1 polymer ?
#
loop_
_entity_poly.entity_id
_entity_poly.type
_entity_poly.pdbx_seq_one_letter_code
_entity_poly.pdbx_strand_id
1 'polypeptide(L)' 'MNFQVNLFTAIIVLIVGLYDMAYAFNRKRYKQSKGYNAFMILGLIFTISGIILLIMHWVK' A
#
# COMPACT_ATOMS: atom_id res chain seq x y z
N MET A 1 -20.50 -2.62 -15.37
CA MET A 1 -19.90 -1.69 -14.38
C MET A 1 -18.77 -0.95 -15.05
N ASN A 2 -18.87 0.37 -15.20
CA ASN A 2 -17.81 1.17 -15.79
C ASN A 2 -16.79 1.44 -14.67
N PHE A 3 -15.74 0.61 -14.57
CA PHE A 3 -14.69 0.77 -13.56
C PHE A 3 -13.85 2.01 -13.90
N GLN A 4 -14.39 3.20 -13.60
CA GLN A 4 -13.62 4.43 -13.55
C GLN A 4 -12.75 4.36 -12.30
N VAL A 5 -11.53 3.87 -12.48
CA VAL A 5 -10.52 3.91 -11.44
C VAL A 5 -10.21 5.38 -11.15
N ASN A 6 -10.66 5.84 -9.98
CA ASN A 6 -10.45 7.20 -9.54
C ASN A 6 -9.00 7.37 -9.11
N LEU A 7 -8.29 8.32 -9.72
CA LEU A 7 -6.89 8.64 -9.42
C LEU A 7 -6.67 8.87 -7.91
N PHE A 8 -7.64 9.51 -7.24
CA PHE A 8 -7.58 9.74 -5.80
C PHE A 8 -7.53 8.43 -5.00
N THR A 9 -8.30 7.41 -5.40
CA THR A 9 -8.27 6.10 -4.75
C THR A 9 -6.89 5.45 -4.91
N ALA A 10 -6.29 5.51 -6.10
CA ALA A 10 -4.95 4.95 -6.34
C ALA A 10 -3.88 5.64 -5.49
N ILE A 11 -3.95 6.97 -5.35
CA ILE A 11 -3.03 7.77 -4.52
C ILE A 11 -3.20 7.42 -3.03
N ILE A 12 -4.44 7.37 -2.51
CA ILE A 12 -4.70 7.03 -1.11
C ILE A 12 -4.17 5.63 -0.79
N VAL A 13 -4.44 4.66 -1.66
CA VAL A 13 -3.98 3.28 -1.51
C VAL A 13 -2.45 3.20 -1.46
N LEU A 14 -1.75 3.95 -2.31
CA LEU A 14 -0.29 4.03 -2.28
C LEU A 14 0.24 4.62 -0.98
N ILE A 15 -0.33 5.75 -0.53
CA ILE A 15 0.09 6.41 0.70
C ILE A 15 -0.08 5.46 1.90
N VAL A 16 -1.22 4.78 1.99
CA VAL A 16 -1.49 3.82 3.06
C VAL A 16 -0.53 2.63 2.99
N GLY A 17 -0.28 2.07 1.81
CA GLY A 17 0.64 0.94 1.64
C GLY A 17 2.08 1.27 2.04
N LEU A 18 2.58 2.43 1.63
CA LEU A 18 3.90 2.93 2.01
C LEU A 18 3.98 3.23 3.51
N TYR A 19 2.92 3.78 4.10
CA TYR A 19 2.85 4.05 5.53
C TYR A 19 2.91 2.76 6.37
N ASP A 20 2.14 1.74 6.01
CA ASP A 20 2.17 0.43 6.69
C ASP A 20 3.54 -0.23 6.62
N MET A 21 4.20 -0.12 5.46
CA MET A 21 5.56 -0.64 5.28
C MET A 21 6.56 0.13 6.15
N ALA A 22 6.50 1.47 6.15
CA ALA A 22 7.34 2.33 6.99
C ALA A 22 7.13 2.04 8.49
N TYR A 23 5.87 1.84 8.89
CA TYR A 23 5.51 1.49 10.26
C TYR A 23 6.06 0.11 10.66
N ALA A 24 5.97 -0.88 9.76
CA ALA A 24 6.55 -2.20 9.96
C ALA A 24 8.08 -2.15 10.08
N PHE A 25 8.76 -1.36 9.25
CA PHE A 25 10.21 -1.16 9.33
C PHE A 25 10.63 -0.50 10.64
N ASN A 26 9.88 0.50 11.10
CA ASN A 26 10.17 1.17 12.36
C ASN A 26 10.01 0.21 13.54
N ARG A 27 8.93 -0.59 13.57
CA ARG A 27 8.75 -1.65 14.58
C ARG A 27 9.84 -2.73 14.54
N LYS A 28 10.28 -3.13 13.33
CA LYS A 28 11.40 -4.06 13.15
C LYS A 28 12.69 -3.50 13.76
N ARG A 29 12.95 -2.19 13.57
CA ARG A 29 14.13 -1.50 14.11
C ARG A 29 14.15 -1.46 15.64
N TYR A 30 13.00 -1.23 16.27
CA TYR A 30 12.88 -1.15 17.74
C TYR A 30 12.64 -2.50 18.44
N LYS A 31 12.79 -3.65 17.74
CA LYS A 31 12.57 -5.01 18.28
C LYS A 31 11.24 -5.16 19.05
N GLN A 32 10.19 -4.43 18.67
CA GLN A 32 8.87 -4.64 19.25
C GLN A 32 8.33 -6.00 18.79
N SER A 33 8.14 -6.89 19.76
CA SER A 33 7.89 -8.29 19.51
C SER A 33 6.44 -8.50 19.06
N LYS A 34 6.30 -9.11 17.88
CA LYS A 34 5.09 -9.67 17.27
C LYS A 34 4.22 -8.67 16.47
N GLY A 35 3.89 -9.08 15.23
CA GLY A 35 2.93 -8.41 14.34
C GLY A 35 3.51 -7.59 13.18
N TYR A 36 4.80 -7.25 13.18
CA TYR A 36 5.37 -6.39 12.11
C TYR A 36 5.37 -7.05 10.72
N ASN A 37 5.49 -8.39 10.64
CA ASN A 37 5.41 -9.12 9.37
C ASN A 37 4.05 -8.93 8.69
N ALA A 38 2.95 -8.88 9.46
CA ALA A 38 1.62 -8.69 8.91
C ALA A 38 1.45 -7.29 8.30
N PHE A 39 1.92 -6.25 8.99
CA PHE A 39 1.93 -4.88 8.46
C PHE A 39 2.81 -4.74 7.21
N MET A 40 3.96 -5.43 7.19
CA MET A 40 4.83 -5.42 6.01
C MET A 40 4.18 -6.08 4.79
N ILE A 41 3.54 -7.24 4.98
CA ILE A 41 2.83 -7.94 3.90
C ILE A 41 1.62 -7.12 3.42
N LEU A 42 0.83 -6.60 4.36
CA LEU A 42 -0.34 -5.77 4.05
C LEU A 42 0.05 -4.51 3.28
N GLY A 43 1.07 -3.79 3.76
CA GLY A 43 1.59 -2.61 3.08
C GLY A 43 2.12 -2.91 1.68
N LEU A 44 2.76 -4.07 1.48
CA LEU A 44 3.23 -4.50 0.16
C LEU A 44 2.09 -4.76 -0.81
N ILE A 45 1.03 -5.43 -0.35
CA ILE A 45 -0.19 -5.66 -1.14
C ILE A 45 -0.83 -4.32 -1.53
N PHE A 46 -1.06 -3.43 -0.56
CA PHE A 46 -1.64 -2.11 -0.84
C PHE A 46 -0.78 -1.28 -1.81
N THR A 47 0.54 -1.33 -1.66
CA THR A 47 1.45 -0.60 -2.57
C THR A 47 1.34 -1.15 -4.00
N ILE A 48 1.40 -2.47 -4.19
CA ILE A 48 1.27 -3.10 -5.50
C ILE A 48 -0.11 -2.80 -6.11
N SER A 49 -1.19 -2.94 -5.32
CA SER A 49 -2.54 -2.61 -5.78
C SER A 49 -2.65 -1.14 -6.19
N GLY A 50 -2.05 -0.21 -5.45
CA GLY A 50 -2.03 1.22 -5.81
C GLY A 50 -1.29 1.50 -7.12
N ILE A 51 -0.16 0.83 -7.34
CA ILE A 51 0.58 0.92 -8.61
C ILE A 51 -0.28 0.39 -9.76
N ILE A 52 -0.93 -0.76 -9.59
CA ILE A 52 -1.82 -1.34 -10.62
C ILE A 52 -2.97 -0.37 -10.93
N LEU A 53 -3.61 0.21 -9.92
CA LEU A 53 -4.69 1.18 -10.11
C LEU A 53 -4.22 2.43 -10.86
N LEU A 54 -2.99 2.91 -10.59
CA LEU A 54 -2.38 4.02 -11.33
C LEU A 54 -2.11 3.67 -12.79
N ILE A 55 -1.55 2.49 -13.05
CA ILE A 55 -1.29 2.00 -14.42
C ILE A 55 -2.62 1.87 -15.17
N MET A 56 -3.65 1.27 -14.56
CA MET A 56 -4.97 1.14 -15.17
C MET A 56 -5.65 2.48 -15.44
N HIS A 57 -5.37 3.51 -14.63
CA HIS A 57 -5.85 4.87 -14.88
C HIS A 57 -5.15 5.52 -16.08
N TRP A 58 -3.84 5.26 -16.25
CA TRP A 58 -3.01 5.84 -17.32
C TRP A 58 -3.11 5.11 -18.66
N VAL A 59 -3.35 3.79 -18.65
CA VAL A 59 -3.50 2.95 -19.85
C VAL A 59 -4.94 3.03 -20.40
N LYS A 60 -5.79 3.87 -19.81
CA LYS A 60 -7.17 4.08 -20.19
C LYS A 60 -7.33 5.03 -21.37
#